data_AF-A0A4Q0SHS6-F1
#
_entry.id   AF-A0A4Q0SHS6-F1
#
_cell.length_a   1.000
_cell.length_b   1.000
_cell.length_c   1.000
_cell.angle_alpha   90.00
_cell.angle_beta   90.00
_cell.angle_gamma   90.00
#
_symmetry.space_group_name_H-M   'P 1'
#
loop_
_entity.id
_entity.type
_entity.pdbx_description
1 polymer ?
#
loop_
_entity_poly.entity_id
_entity_poly.type
_entity_poly.pdbx_seq_one_letter_code
_entity_poly.pdbx_strand_id
1 'polypeptide(L)'
;MTLRTGLRQEQSKPLLDDMHAWPLRERETLSRSSEVLKPINHMLRRWEGFARFLHDIAQNKGLLTRAIPDGASIVGTELRSR
;
A
#
# COMPACT_ATOMS: atom_id res chain seq x y z
N MET A 1 -17.19 -17.38 4.98
CA MET A 1 -16.73 -16.67 6.19
C MET A 1 -15.87 -15.47 5.75
N THR A 2 -16.43 -14.58 4.93
CA THR A 2 -17.03 -13.29 5.32
C THR A 2 -16.00 -12.26 5.80
N LEU A 3 -15.58 -11.42 4.85
CA LEU A 3 -15.29 -9.98 4.97
C LEU A 3 -14.16 -9.53 5.91
N ARG A 4 -12.91 -9.46 5.41
CA ARG A 4 -11.83 -8.64 6.00
C ARG A 4 -11.03 -7.79 5.00
N THR A 5 -11.56 -7.56 3.80
CA THR A 5 -10.84 -6.79 2.76
C THR A 5 -11.41 -5.38 2.55
N GLY A 6 -12.66 -5.13 2.94
CA GLY A 6 -13.34 -3.85 2.68
C GLY A 6 -12.87 -2.66 3.52
N LEU A 7 -12.61 -2.87 4.82
CA LEU A 7 -12.27 -1.77 5.74
C LEU A 7 -10.89 -1.14 5.48
N ARG A 8 -9.95 -1.88 4.88
CA ARG A 8 -8.59 -1.35 4.61
C ARG A 8 -8.55 -0.33 3.46
N GLN A 9 -9.55 -0.36 2.58
CA GLN A 9 -9.54 0.43 1.34
C GLN A 9 -10.08 1.84 1.56
N GLU A 10 -11.13 2.01 2.36
CA GLU A 10 -11.65 3.34 2.73
C GLU A 10 -10.76 4.07 3.73
N GLN A 11 -10.05 3.34 4.60
CA GLN A 11 -9.14 3.90 5.60
C GLN A 11 -7.79 4.37 5.04
N SER A 12 -7.45 4.00 3.80
CA SER A 12 -6.15 4.35 3.22
C SER A 12 -6.02 5.85 2.93
N LYS A 13 -7.13 6.54 2.61
CA LYS A 13 -7.14 8.00 2.39
C LYS A 13 -6.82 8.82 3.65
N PRO A 14 -7.54 8.65 4.77
CA PRO A 14 -7.23 9.41 5.99
C PRO A 14 -5.83 9.08 6.52
N LEU A 15 -5.35 7.85 6.35
CA LEU A 15 -3.98 7.48 6.72
C LEU A 15 -2.93 8.23 5.87
N LEU A 16 -3.19 8.42 4.58
CA LEU A 16 -2.33 9.21 3.68
C LEU A 16 -2.30 10.68 4.08
N ASP A 17 -3.45 11.26 4.44
CA ASP A 17 -3.54 12.65 4.88
C ASP A 17 -2.83 12.88 6.22
N ASP A 18 -3.02 11.98 7.19
CA ASP A 18 -2.30 12.00 8.47
C ASP A 18 -0.79 11.85 8.25
N MET A 19 -0.39 10.97 7.33
CA MET A 19 1.01 10.77 6.97
C MET A 19 1.59 11.98 6.21
N HIS A 20 0.79 12.79 5.52
CA HIS A 20 1.25 14.05 4.93
C HIS A 20 1.49 15.13 5.99
N ALA A 21 0.62 15.15 7.00
CA ALA A 21 0.66 16.17 8.05
C ALA A 21 1.85 15.99 9.00
N TRP A 22 2.28 14.75 9.26
CA TRP A 22 3.41 14.48 10.16
C TRP A 22 4.76 15.04 9.67
N PRO A 23 5.25 14.78 8.44
CA PRO A 23 6.53 15.31 7.96
C PRO A 23 6.55 16.83 7.83
N LEU A 24 5.39 17.47 7.61
CA LEU A 24 5.25 18.92 7.60
C LEU A 24 5.48 19.54 8.98
N ARG A 25 5.08 18.86 10.06
CA ARG A 25 5.37 19.28 11.44
C ARG A 25 6.78 18.89 11.86
N GLU A 26 7.21 17.68 11.51
CA GLU A 26 8.53 17.14 11.86
C GLU A 26 9.66 18.00 11.28
N ARG A 27 9.53 18.52 10.05
CA ARG A 27 10.57 19.40 9.48
C ARG A 27 10.74 20.73 10.24
N GLU A 28 9.76 21.16 11.03
CA GLU A 28 9.82 22.39 11.82
C GLU A 28 10.58 22.18 13.13
N THR A 29 10.63 20.94 13.63
CA THR A 29 11.37 20.55 14.83
C THR A 29 12.82 20.17 14.52
N LEU A 30 13.12 19.83 13.27
CA LEU A 30 14.46 19.45 12.82
C LEU A 30 15.40 20.65 12.63
N SER A 31 16.65 20.49 13.09
CA SER A 31 17.73 21.42 12.75
C SER A 31 17.95 21.46 11.23
N ARG A 32 18.35 22.63 10.71
CA ARG A 32 18.71 22.82 9.29
C ARG A 32 19.86 21.92 8.82
N SER A 33 20.71 21.46 9.75
CA SER A 33 21.82 20.53 9.47
C SER A 33 21.42 19.06 9.51
N SER A 34 20.15 18.74 9.80
CA SER A 34 19.67 17.37 9.86
C SER A 34 19.75 16.68 8.50
N GLU A 35 20.45 15.56 8.41
CA GLU A 35 20.59 14.78 7.18
C GLU A 35 19.25 14.25 6.67
N VAL A 36 18.26 14.06 7.55
CA VAL A 36 16.92 13.58 7.19
C VAL A 36 16.00 14.70 6.67
N LEU A 37 16.33 15.97 6.90
CA LEU A 37 15.53 17.10 6.43
C LEU A 37 15.48 17.18 4.90
N LYS A 38 16.59 16.86 4.23
CA LYS A 38 16.68 16.88 2.77
C LYS A 38 15.83 15.78 2.11
N PRO A 39 15.89 14.50 2.54
CA PRO A 39 14.95 13.46 2.15
C PRO A 39 13.47 13.80 2.40
N ILE A 40 13.13 14.34 3.57
CA ILE A 40 11.74 14.73 3.90
C ILE A 40 11.23 15.80 2.91
N ASN A 41 12.01 16.87 2.71
CA ASN A 41 11.64 17.93 1.77
C ASN A 41 11.54 17.41 0.33
N HIS A 42 12.38 16.44 -0.04
CA HIS A 42 12.34 15.82 -1.35
C HIS A 42 11.06 14.98 -1.56
N MET A 43 10.66 14.19 -0.57
CA MET A 43 9.44 13.39 -0.58
C MET A 43 8.20 14.29 -0.62
N LEU A 44 8.15 15.35 0.20
CA LEU A 44 7.05 16.34 0.21
C LEU A 44 6.88 17.05 -1.15
N ARG A 45 7.97 17.39 -1.84
CA ARG A 45 7.91 17.97 -3.20
C ARG A 45 7.26 17.05 -4.23
N ARG A 46 7.22 15.74 -3.98
CA ARG A 46 6.66 14.73 -4.88
C ARG A 46 5.43 14.04 -4.29
N TRP A 47 4.82 14.67 -3.28
CA TRP A 47 3.70 14.10 -2.53
C TRP A 47 2.56 13.63 -3.42
N GLU A 48 2.15 14.42 -4.42
CA GLU A 48 1.04 14.02 -5.30
C GLU A 48 1.30 12.71 -6.05
N GLY A 49 2.52 12.52 -6.57
CA GLY A 49 2.89 11.29 -7.25
C GLY A 49 2.96 10.10 -6.30
N PHE A 50 3.49 10.34 -5.10
CA PHE A 50 3.55 9.34 -4.03
C PHE A 50 2.15 8.91 -3.55
N ALA A 51 1.25 9.87 -3.35
CA ALA A 51 -0.14 9.62 -2.97
C ALA A 51 -0.89 8.84 -4.05
N ARG A 52 -0.70 9.18 -5.34
CA ARG A 52 -1.28 8.44 -6.47
C ARG A 52 -0.73 7.02 -6.58
N PHE A 53 0.57 6.82 -6.37
CA PHE A 53 1.19 5.50 -6.35
C PHE A 53 0.62 4.60 -5.24
N LEU A 54 0.50 5.13 -4.02
CA LEU A 54 -0.11 4.39 -2.91
C LEU A 54 -1.60 4.14 -3.11
N HIS A 55 -2.32 5.12 -3.69
CA HIS A 55 -3.73 4.96 -4.06
C HIS A 55 -3.90 3.86 -5.11
N ASP A 56 -3.07 3.87 -6.16
CA ASP A 56 -3.08 2.84 -7.20
C ASP A 56 -2.80 1.45 -6.63
N ILE A 57 -1.76 1.28 -5.81
CA ILE A 57 -1.48 -0.01 -5.15
C ILE A 57 -2.65 -0.47 -4.27
N ALA A 58 -3.29 0.44 -3.56
CA ALA A 58 -4.48 0.11 -2.77
C ALA A 58 -5.60 -0.40 -3.69
N GLN A 59 -5.89 0.28 -4.81
CA GLN A 59 -6.94 -0.13 -5.76
C GLN A 59 -6.57 -1.40 -6.57
N ASN A 60 -5.29 -1.62 -6.85
CA ASN A 60 -4.78 -2.68 -7.73
C ASN A 60 -4.59 -4.03 -7.01
N LYS A 61 -4.81 -4.10 -5.68
CA LYS A 61 -4.87 -5.38 -4.93
C LYS A 61 -5.95 -6.34 -5.44
N GLY A 62 -6.93 -5.86 -6.22
CA GLY A 62 -7.89 -6.72 -6.93
C GLY A 62 -7.24 -7.68 -7.94
N LEU A 63 -6.07 -7.33 -8.50
CA LEU A 63 -5.36 -8.19 -9.46
C LEU A 63 -4.67 -9.39 -8.80
N LEU A 64 -4.10 -9.19 -7.61
CA LEU A 64 -3.44 -10.25 -6.84
C LEU A 64 -4.45 -11.25 -6.24
N THR A 65 -5.70 -10.82 -6.06
CA THR A 65 -6.79 -11.66 -5.53
C THR A 65 -7.50 -12.44 -6.65
N ARG A 66 -7.45 -11.95 -7.91
CA ARG A 66 -8.04 -12.63 -9.07
C ARG A 66 -7.16 -13.75 -9.65
N ALA A 67 -5.88 -13.77 -9.32
CA ALA A 67 -4.92 -14.75 -9.84
C ALA A 67 -4.88 -16.08 -9.06
N ILE A 68 -5.64 -16.20 -7.97
CA ILE A 68 -5.85 -17.47 -7.27
C ILE A 68 -7.23 -17.97 -7.72
N PRO A 69 -7.33 -18.94 -8.63
CA PRO A 69 -8.61 -19.55 -8.93
C PRO A 69 -9.10 -20.27 -7.67
N ASP A 70 -10.15 -19.71 -7.07
CA ASP A 70 -10.97 -20.38 -6.08
C ASP A 70 -11.43 -21.73 -6.67
N GLY A 71 -10.87 -22.83 -6.18
CA GLY A 71 -11.35 -24.18 -6.52
C GLY A 71 -10.44 -25.07 -7.38
N ALA A 72 -9.13 -24.84 -7.46
CA ALA A 72 -8.22 -25.89 -7.92
C ALA A 72 -8.11 -27.00 -6.84
N SER A 73 -9.07 -27.91 -6.89
CA SER A 73 -9.06 -29.21 -6.21
C SER A 73 -7.74 -29.92 -6.51
N ILE A 74 -6.89 -30.11 -5.49
CA ILE A 74 -5.77 -31.06 -5.52
C ILE A 74 -6.24 -32.49 -5.23
N VAL A 75 -7.48 -32.83 -5.62
CA VAL A 75 -8.01 -34.19 -5.54
C VAL A 75 -8.30 -34.66 -6.96
N GLY A 76 -7.51 -35.63 -7.41
CA GLY A 76 -7.83 -36.47 -8.57
C GLY A 76 -7.05 -36.15 -9.83
N THR A 77 -5.80 -36.61 -9.91
CA THR A 77 -5.32 -37.14 -11.19
C THR A 77 -4.35 -38.28 -10.92
N GLU A 78 -4.94 -39.48 -10.90
CA GLU A 78 -4.41 -40.68 -11.55
C GLU A 78 -2.88 -40.78 -11.64
N LEU A 79 -2.26 -41.38 -10.62
CA LEU A 79 -1.02 -42.13 -10.83
C LEU A 79 -1.36 -43.37 -11.66
N ARG A 80 -1.47 -43.21 -12.98
CA ARG A 80 -1.56 -44.33 -13.90
C ARG A 80 -0.15 -44.85 -14.16
N SER A 81 0.16 -45.99 -13.56
CA SER A 81 1.22 -46.91 -14.01
C SER A 81 1.20 -47.07 -15.52
N ARG A 82 2.35 -46.87 -16.16
CA ARG A 82 3.04 -47.85 -17.03
C ARG A 82 4.33 -47.28 -17.59
#